data_AF-A0A1V5IB93-F1
#
_entry.id   AF-A0A1V5IB93-F1
#
_cell.length_a   1.000
_cell.length_b   1.000
_cell.length_c   1.000
_cell.angle_alpha   90.00
_cell.angle_beta   90.00
_cell.angle_gamma   90.00
#
_symmetry.space_group_name_H-M   'P 1'
#
loop_
_entity.id
_entity.type
_entity.pdbx_description
1 polymer ?
#
loop_
_entity_poly.entity_id
_entity_poly.type
_entity_poly.pdbx_seq_one_letter_code
_entity_poly.pdbx_strand_id
1 'polypeptide(L)'
;MWDRYPLTPEKYAGWIAETPGDCIHVRVDAGIFSGAAGGARALGQFFYDLPEALRSREITAILPSSAARNQPRAEIRLEDLGLVSSHRAYALTGIRTILQQSAFWCLEDARYLIPDQESWRRFQSTDHFSRMDTVSGSCGRVAIRSTNQEAYDYFSAYLIALARCEASCRDDLWSPAAARVLRCLPPEKAFHFHSGHRFIGYSAHSLKEFSRLLEFIPEEVFSFHQGQGDFSRWIDEVLGDSTLAERITHCATPHEAAELARERGRELCHDLK
;
A
#
# COMPACT_ATOMS: atom_id res chain seq x y z
N MET A 1 6.29 -29.61 17.05
CA MET A 1 5.55 -30.55 16.18
C MET A 1 4.25 -30.86 16.89
N TRP A 2 3.11 -30.65 16.24
CA TRP A 2 1.78 -30.84 16.84
C TRP A 2 1.42 -32.34 16.85
N ASP A 3 0.97 -32.86 17.99
CA ASP A 3 0.70 -34.28 18.26
C ASP A 3 -0.74 -34.75 17.94
N ARG A 4 -1.68 -33.85 17.59
CA ARG A 4 -3.10 -34.22 17.36
C ARG A 4 -3.53 -34.32 15.90
N TYR A 5 -2.59 -34.53 14.98
CA TYR A 5 -2.90 -34.81 13.58
C TYR A 5 -3.65 -36.16 13.43
N PRO A 6 -4.67 -36.26 12.55
CA PRO A 6 -5.27 -35.18 11.76
C PRO A 6 -6.28 -34.35 12.56
N LEU A 7 -6.49 -33.10 12.14
CA LEU A 7 -7.59 -32.25 12.60
C LEU A 7 -8.91 -32.81 12.07
N THR A 8 -9.85 -33.11 12.95
CA THR A 8 -11.21 -33.57 12.59
C THR A 8 -12.26 -32.61 13.15
N PRO A 9 -13.47 -32.55 12.55
CA PRO A 9 -14.56 -31.70 13.02
C PRO A 9 -14.90 -31.91 14.51
N GLU A 10 -14.91 -33.16 14.97
CA GLU A 10 -15.26 -33.54 16.35
C GLU A 10 -14.21 -33.07 17.35
N LYS A 11 -12.93 -33.18 16.99
CA LYS A 11 -11.83 -32.66 17.82
C LYS A 11 -11.92 -31.15 17.95
N TYR A 12 -12.16 -30.46 16.83
CA TYR A 12 -12.29 -29.01 16.82
C TYR A 12 -13.52 -28.55 17.61
N ALA A 13 -14.68 -29.17 17.41
CA ALA A 13 -15.89 -28.91 18.19
C ALA A 13 -15.69 -29.15 19.69
N GLY A 14 -14.90 -30.17 20.06
CA GLY A 14 -14.49 -30.40 21.44
C GLY A 14 -13.74 -29.21 22.04
N TRP A 15 -12.76 -28.63 21.33
CA TRP A 15 -12.05 -27.45 21.81
C TRP A 15 -12.96 -26.21 21.91
N ILE A 16 -13.88 -26.04 20.97
CA ILE A 16 -14.85 -24.93 21.01
C ILE A 16 -15.75 -25.06 22.24
N ALA A 17 -16.20 -26.28 22.58
CA ALA A 17 -17.03 -26.53 23.76
C ALA A 17 -16.31 -26.23 25.08
N GLU A 18 -14.98 -26.42 25.12
CA GLU A 18 -14.15 -26.14 26.29
C GLU A 18 -13.69 -24.67 26.37
N THR A 19 -13.88 -23.88 25.30
CA THR A 19 -13.45 -22.49 25.24
C THR A 19 -14.46 -21.57 25.94
N PRO A 20 -14.04 -20.72 26.89
CA PRO A 20 -14.96 -19.83 27.59
C PRO A 20 -15.51 -18.72 26.69
N GLY A 21 -16.79 -18.38 26.88
CA GLY A 21 -17.48 -17.29 26.20
C GLY A 21 -18.81 -17.74 25.60
N ASP A 22 -19.71 -16.78 25.38
CA ASP A 22 -21.05 -17.07 24.81
C ASP A 22 -21.03 -17.13 23.26
N CYS A 23 -19.97 -16.61 22.64
CA CYS A 23 -19.83 -16.51 21.20
C CYS A 23 -18.35 -16.53 20.82
N ILE A 24 -18.00 -17.41 19.87
CA ILE A 24 -16.64 -17.54 19.34
C ILE A 24 -16.66 -17.15 17.86
N HIS A 25 -15.86 -16.13 17.50
CA HIS A 25 -15.71 -15.71 16.11
C HIS A 25 -14.47 -16.37 15.50
N VAL A 26 -14.70 -17.23 14.51
CA VAL A 26 -13.63 -17.87 13.74
C VAL A 26 -13.47 -17.14 12.42
N ARG A 27 -12.29 -16.56 12.17
CA ARG A 27 -11.94 -15.92 10.90
C ARG A 27 -11.14 -16.88 10.04
N VAL A 28 -11.57 -17.03 8.80
CA VAL A 28 -10.98 -17.96 7.83
C VAL A 28 -10.83 -17.24 6.50
N ASP A 29 -9.62 -17.27 5.93
CA ASP A 29 -9.38 -16.77 4.57
C ASP A 29 -9.91 -17.80 3.56
N ALA A 30 -10.87 -17.44 2.71
CA ALA A 30 -11.45 -18.36 1.75
C ALA A 30 -10.45 -18.88 0.70
N GLY A 31 -9.31 -18.19 0.51
CA GLY A 31 -8.22 -18.63 -0.36
C GLY A 31 -7.63 -19.98 0.04
N ILE A 32 -7.83 -20.45 1.27
CA ILE A 32 -7.43 -21.81 1.67
C ILE A 32 -8.16 -22.91 0.88
N PHE A 33 -9.29 -22.59 0.26
CA PHE A 33 -10.06 -23.52 -0.58
C PHE A 33 -9.64 -23.50 -2.06
N SER A 34 -8.76 -22.59 -2.49
CA SER A 34 -8.35 -22.45 -3.90
C SER A 34 -7.03 -23.14 -4.26
N GLY A 35 -6.33 -23.76 -3.30
CA GLY A 35 -5.03 -24.40 -3.53
C GLY A 35 -5.10 -25.69 -4.36
N ALA A 36 -4.08 -25.92 -5.21
CA ALA A 36 -4.00 -27.03 -6.17
C ALA A 36 -3.69 -28.43 -5.58
N ALA A 37 -4.03 -28.70 -4.32
CA ALA A 37 -3.75 -29.98 -3.66
C ALA A 37 -4.94 -30.51 -2.84
N GLY A 38 -4.93 -31.81 -2.55
CA GLY A 38 -5.98 -32.52 -1.77
C GLY A 38 -6.33 -31.91 -0.40
N GLY A 39 -5.52 -30.99 0.12
CA GLY A 39 -5.80 -30.19 1.30
C GLY A 39 -7.05 -29.29 1.17
N ALA A 40 -7.30 -28.68 0.00
CA ALA A 40 -8.48 -27.84 -0.21
C ALA A 40 -9.77 -28.66 -0.12
N ARG A 41 -9.77 -29.88 -0.69
CA ARG A 41 -10.91 -30.81 -0.61
C ARG A 41 -11.10 -31.36 0.81
N ALA A 42 -10.03 -31.75 1.48
CA ALA A 42 -10.09 -32.24 2.86
C ALA A 42 -10.60 -31.15 3.83
N LEU A 43 -10.18 -29.89 3.62
CA LEU A 43 -10.65 -28.76 4.41
C LEU A 43 -12.09 -28.39 4.07
N GLY A 44 -12.48 -28.44 2.80
CA GLY A 44 -13.88 -28.30 2.40
C GLY A 44 -14.78 -29.33 3.07
N GLN A 45 -14.36 -30.60 3.11
CA GLN A 45 -15.07 -31.66 3.81
C GLN A 45 -15.13 -31.40 5.32
N PHE A 46 -14.02 -30.98 5.93
CA PHE A 46 -13.99 -30.59 7.35
C PHE A 46 -15.05 -29.53 7.67
N PHE A 47 -15.14 -28.45 6.87
CA PHE A 47 -16.15 -27.40 7.10
C PHE A 47 -17.57 -27.82 6.77
N TYR A 48 -17.75 -28.81 5.88
CA TYR A 48 -19.05 -29.41 5.59
C TYR A 48 -19.58 -30.20 6.80
N ASP A 49 -18.71 -30.98 7.45
CA ASP A 49 -19.07 -31.83 8.59
C ASP A 49 -19.11 -31.06 9.93
N LEU A 50 -18.41 -29.92 10.01
CA LEU A 50 -18.27 -29.12 11.23
C LEU A 50 -19.60 -28.69 11.90
N PRO A 51 -20.64 -28.23 11.17
CA PRO A 51 -21.91 -27.86 11.79
C PRO A 51 -22.58 -29.00 12.57
N GLU A 52 -22.44 -30.25 12.11
CA GLU A 52 -22.99 -31.41 12.80
C GLU A 52 -22.19 -31.70 14.07
N ALA A 53 -20.86 -31.70 13.96
CA ALA A 53 -19.96 -31.90 15.09
C ALA A 53 -20.19 -30.85 16.20
N LEU A 54 -20.41 -29.58 15.84
CA LEU A 54 -20.75 -28.53 16.79
C LEU A 54 -22.12 -28.77 17.46
N ARG A 55 -23.13 -29.16 16.69
CA ARG A 55 -24.47 -29.43 17.23
C ARG A 55 -24.49 -30.58 18.21
N SER A 56 -23.67 -31.61 17.98
CA SER A 56 -23.50 -32.74 18.92
C SER A 56 -22.97 -32.32 20.30
N ARG A 57 -22.42 -31.10 20.41
CA ARG A 57 -21.90 -30.47 21.62
C ARG A 57 -22.75 -29.28 22.07
N GLU A 58 -23.99 -29.16 21.58
CA GLU A 58 -24.93 -28.07 21.89
C GLU A 58 -24.43 -26.68 21.43
N ILE A 59 -23.45 -26.63 20.52
CA ILE A 59 -22.95 -25.38 19.93
C ILE A 59 -23.71 -25.10 18.65
N THR A 60 -24.23 -23.89 18.51
CA THR A 60 -24.98 -23.46 17.33
C THR A 60 -24.16 -22.47 16.51
N ALA A 61 -24.07 -22.70 15.20
CA ALA A 61 -23.55 -21.71 14.27
C ALA A 61 -24.59 -20.62 14.02
N ILE A 62 -24.24 -19.37 14.32
CA ILE A 62 -25.12 -18.21 14.15
C ILE A 62 -24.48 -17.19 13.21
N LEU A 63 -25.30 -16.37 12.56
CA LEU A 63 -24.82 -15.23 11.78
C LEU A 63 -24.25 -14.16 12.72
N PRO A 64 -23.22 -13.40 12.28
CA PRO A 64 -22.71 -12.26 13.04
C PRO A 64 -23.81 -11.24 13.39
N SER A 65 -24.78 -11.03 12.50
CA SER A 65 -25.94 -10.16 12.73
C SER A 65 -26.92 -10.67 13.80
N SER A 66 -26.96 -11.98 14.03
CA SER A 66 -27.72 -12.57 15.14
C SER A 66 -26.95 -12.40 16.46
N ALA A 67 -25.64 -12.68 16.45
CA ALA A 67 -24.78 -12.48 17.62
C ALA A 67 -24.79 -11.02 18.10
N ALA A 68 -24.80 -10.06 17.18
CA ALA A 68 -24.85 -8.63 17.48
C ALA A 68 -26.13 -8.16 18.19
N ARG A 69 -27.21 -8.97 18.22
CA ARG A 69 -28.45 -8.66 18.94
C ARG A 69 -28.43 -9.12 20.40
N ASN A 70 -27.43 -9.90 20.79
CA ASN A 70 -27.27 -10.32 22.17
C ASN A 70 -27.02 -9.10 23.07
N GLN A 71 -27.39 -9.20 24.35
CA GLN A 71 -27.13 -8.11 25.29
C GLN A 71 -25.62 -7.82 25.37
N PRO A 72 -25.19 -6.56 25.16
CA PRO A 72 -23.79 -6.19 25.34
C PRO A 72 -23.32 -6.51 26.76
N ARG A 73 -22.19 -7.21 26.90
CA ARG A 73 -21.61 -7.57 28.20
C ARG A 73 -20.63 -6.54 28.74
N ALA A 74 -19.94 -5.84 27.86
CA ALA A 74 -18.92 -4.84 28.19
C ALA A 74 -18.73 -3.88 27.03
N GLU A 75 -18.24 -2.69 27.34
CA GLU A 75 -17.69 -1.76 26.36
C GLU A 75 -16.22 -2.11 26.12
N ILE A 76 -15.82 -2.16 24.85
CA ILE A 76 -14.43 -2.36 24.47
C ILE A 76 -14.03 -1.13 23.67
N ARG A 77 -12.97 -0.44 24.09
CA ARG A 77 -12.44 0.68 23.33
C ARG A 77 -11.52 0.19 22.24
N LEU A 78 -11.45 0.91 21.14
CA LEU A 78 -10.64 0.50 19.99
C LEU A 78 -9.16 0.40 20.36
N GLU A 79 -8.70 1.28 21.24
CA GLU A 79 -7.36 1.30 21.82
C GLU A 79 -7.03 0.06 22.67
N ASP A 80 -8.05 -0.57 23.28
CA ASP A 80 -7.88 -1.73 24.16
C ASP A 80 -7.78 -3.06 23.38
N LEU A 81 -8.24 -3.07 22.11
CA LEU A 81 -8.27 -4.27 21.28
C LEU A 81 -6.87 -4.78 20.87
N GLY A 82 -5.84 -3.95 21.02
CA GLY A 82 -4.51 -4.22 20.47
C GLY A 82 -4.54 -4.40 18.95
N LEU A 83 -3.38 -4.45 18.31
CA LEU A 83 -3.31 -4.87 16.91
C LEU A 83 -3.64 -6.36 16.86
N VAL A 84 -4.67 -6.76 16.09
CA VAL A 84 -5.20 -8.14 15.96
C VAL A 84 -4.20 -9.13 15.34
N SER A 85 -2.92 -8.76 15.23
CA SER A 85 -1.84 -9.59 14.69
C SER A 85 -0.58 -9.43 15.53
N SER A 86 0.03 -10.56 15.90
CA SER A 86 1.37 -10.62 16.48
C SER A 86 2.47 -10.15 15.52
N HIS A 87 2.14 -9.94 14.25
CA HIS A 87 2.98 -9.14 13.37
C HIS A 87 2.61 -7.67 13.54
N ARG A 88 3.60 -6.83 13.84
CA ARG A 88 3.58 -5.35 13.68
C ARG A 88 3.25 -4.88 12.24
N ALA A 89 2.78 -5.77 11.37
CA ALA A 89 2.68 -5.63 9.93
C ALA A 89 1.39 -4.97 9.44
N TYR A 90 0.42 -4.65 10.30
CA TYR A 90 -0.69 -3.80 9.90
C TYR A 90 -0.51 -2.44 10.53
N ALA A 91 0.35 -1.59 9.92
CA ALA A 91 0.04 -0.17 9.91
C ALA A 91 -1.43 -0.07 9.47
N LEU A 92 -2.24 0.81 10.08
CA LEU A 92 -3.68 0.93 9.74
C LEU A 92 -3.93 1.10 8.22
N THR A 93 -2.89 1.51 7.47
CA THR A 93 -2.86 1.70 6.02
C THR A 93 -2.28 0.52 5.22
N GLY A 94 -1.58 -0.44 5.84
CA GLY A 94 -0.86 -1.52 5.15
C GLY A 94 0.45 -1.12 4.45
N ILE A 95 0.86 0.15 4.58
CA ILE A 95 2.09 0.72 4.00
C ILE A 95 3.25 0.55 4.98
N ARG A 96 4.36 -0.04 4.52
CA ARG A 96 5.55 -0.39 5.31
C ARG A 96 6.87 -0.06 4.60
N THR A 97 6.89 -0.10 3.27
CA THR A 97 8.07 0.15 2.45
C THR A 97 7.98 1.50 1.74
N ILE A 98 9.13 2.03 1.33
CA ILE A 98 9.17 3.25 0.52
C ILE A 98 8.44 3.05 -0.83
N LEU A 99 8.51 1.85 -1.42
CA LEU A 99 7.78 1.53 -2.67
C LEU A 99 6.27 1.67 -2.49
N GLN A 100 5.73 1.10 -1.40
CA GLN A 100 4.30 1.23 -1.08
C GLN A 100 3.92 2.70 -0.81
N GLN A 101 4.79 3.46 -0.14
CA GLN A 101 4.55 4.85 0.18
C GLN A 101 4.51 5.73 -1.08
N SER A 102 5.46 5.54 -1.99
CA SER A 102 5.51 6.24 -3.29
C SER A 102 4.29 5.91 -4.14
N ALA A 103 3.94 4.62 -4.27
CA ALA A 103 2.77 4.19 -5.01
C ALA A 103 1.47 4.79 -4.45
N PHE A 104 1.34 4.85 -3.12
CA PHE A 104 0.19 5.45 -2.47
C PHE A 104 0.08 6.95 -2.73
N TRP A 105 1.20 7.68 -2.66
CA TRP A 105 1.22 9.11 -2.95
C TRP A 105 0.87 9.42 -4.41
N CYS A 106 1.42 8.67 -5.36
CA CYS A 106 1.02 8.81 -6.76
C CYS A 106 -0.47 8.51 -6.96
N LEU A 107 -1.01 7.46 -6.33
CA LEU A 107 -2.42 7.11 -6.41
C LEU A 107 -3.36 8.18 -5.83
N GLU A 108 -2.95 8.81 -4.73
CA GLU A 108 -3.68 9.93 -4.10
C GLU A 108 -3.83 11.09 -5.09
N ASP A 109 -2.75 11.45 -5.78
CA ASP A 109 -2.74 12.55 -6.75
C ASP A 109 -3.50 12.20 -8.03
N ALA A 110 -3.40 10.93 -8.47
CA ALA A 110 -4.07 10.41 -9.65
C ALA A 110 -5.60 10.59 -9.63
N ARG A 111 -6.21 10.76 -8.43
CA ARG A 111 -7.65 11.06 -8.29
C ARG A 111 -8.09 12.26 -9.12
N TYR A 112 -7.24 13.27 -9.24
CA TYR A 112 -7.54 14.50 -9.98
C TYR A 112 -7.11 14.44 -11.45
N LEU A 113 -6.33 13.42 -11.81
CA LEU A 113 -5.76 13.23 -13.15
C LEU A 113 -6.46 12.12 -13.94
N ILE A 114 -7.23 11.25 -13.26
CA ILE A 114 -8.01 10.17 -13.85
C ILE A 114 -9.49 10.43 -13.52
N PRO A 115 -10.25 11.12 -14.40
CA PRO A 115 -11.67 11.40 -14.20
C PRO A 115 -12.52 10.13 -14.15
N ASP A 116 -12.10 9.07 -14.86
CA ASP A 116 -12.76 7.77 -14.80
C ASP A 116 -12.57 7.11 -13.43
N GLN A 117 -13.61 7.20 -12.61
CA GLN A 117 -13.59 6.64 -11.27
C GLN A 117 -13.43 5.12 -11.27
N GLU A 118 -13.88 4.41 -12.30
CA GLU A 118 -13.72 2.96 -12.33
C GLU A 118 -12.25 2.57 -12.48
N SER A 119 -11.54 3.17 -13.43
CA SER A 119 -10.10 2.97 -13.59
C SER A 119 -9.32 3.36 -12.34
N TRP A 120 -9.59 4.53 -11.75
CA TRP A 120 -8.92 4.96 -10.52
C TRP A 120 -9.19 4.02 -9.33
N ARG A 121 -10.40 3.46 -9.21
CA ARG A 121 -10.74 2.48 -8.16
C ARG A 121 -10.00 1.16 -8.31
N ARG A 122 -9.70 0.73 -9.54
CA ARG A 122 -8.93 -0.51 -9.77
C ARG A 122 -7.54 -0.43 -9.14
N PHE A 123 -6.89 0.74 -9.18
CA PHE A 123 -5.58 0.95 -8.58
C PHE A 123 -5.57 0.99 -7.03
N GLN A 124 -6.73 1.11 -6.39
CA GLN A 124 -6.86 1.17 -4.92
C GLN A 124 -6.89 -0.19 -4.21
N SER A 125 -6.82 -1.29 -4.95
CA SER A 125 -6.80 -2.62 -4.33
C SER A 125 -5.61 -2.78 -3.38
N THR A 126 -5.86 -3.27 -2.16
CA THR A 126 -4.83 -3.57 -1.16
C THR A 126 -3.86 -4.67 -1.63
N ASP A 127 -4.24 -5.44 -2.65
CA ASP A 127 -3.38 -6.46 -3.24
C ASP A 127 -2.17 -5.83 -3.93
N HIS A 128 -2.31 -4.65 -4.54
CA HIS A 128 -1.18 -3.95 -5.16
C HIS A 128 -0.10 -3.66 -4.12
N PHE A 129 -0.49 -3.07 -2.99
CA PHE A 129 0.42 -2.76 -1.89
C PHE A 129 0.97 -4.04 -1.25
N SER A 130 0.17 -5.10 -1.15
CA SER A 130 0.62 -6.39 -0.61
C SER A 130 1.69 -7.06 -1.47
N ARG A 131 1.71 -6.81 -2.78
CA ARG A 131 2.74 -7.33 -3.71
C ARG A 131 4.02 -6.49 -3.74
N MET A 132 3.94 -5.23 -3.31
CA MET A 132 5.11 -4.36 -3.12
C MET A 132 5.76 -4.54 -1.74
N ASP A 133 5.26 -5.49 -0.95
CA ASP A 133 5.74 -5.78 0.39
C ASP A 133 6.89 -6.79 0.37
N THR A 134 8.01 -6.40 0.98
CA THR A 134 9.18 -7.25 1.13
C THR A 134 9.23 -7.83 2.55
N VAL A 135 8.25 -8.67 2.92
CA VAL A 135 8.34 -9.44 4.17
C VAL A 135 9.20 -10.67 3.92
N SER A 136 10.38 -10.70 4.55
CA SER A 136 11.14 -11.92 4.75
C SER A 136 10.59 -12.65 5.99
N GLY A 137 10.26 -13.93 5.83
CA GLY A 137 9.85 -14.76 6.97
C GLY A 137 10.98 -14.91 7.99
N SER A 138 10.62 -15.03 9.27
CA SER A 138 11.59 -15.44 10.30
C SER A 138 12.09 -16.86 10.03
N CYS A 139 13.29 -17.20 10.51
CA CYS A 139 13.87 -18.53 10.38
C CYS A 139 12.84 -19.63 10.73
N GLY A 140 12.61 -20.58 9.81
CA GLY A 140 11.66 -21.68 9.97
C GLY A 140 10.21 -21.42 9.54
N ARG A 141 9.84 -20.22 9.07
CA ARG A 141 8.53 -19.94 8.47
C ARG A 141 8.72 -19.32 7.08
N VAL A 142 8.33 -20.05 6.04
CA VAL A 142 8.23 -19.47 4.69
C VAL A 142 7.01 -18.55 4.68
N ALA A 143 7.25 -17.28 4.96
CA ALA A 143 6.32 -16.20 4.65
C ALA A 143 7.05 -15.17 3.79
N ILE A 144 7.77 -15.63 2.75
CA ILE A 144 8.21 -14.72 1.69
C ILE A 144 6.95 -14.44 0.85
N ARG A 145 6.36 -13.25 1.00
CA ARG A 145 5.27 -12.83 0.10
C ARG A 145 5.82 -12.49 -1.29
N SER A 146 6.97 -11.83 -1.35
CA SER A 146 7.70 -11.49 -2.57
C SER A 146 9.18 -11.24 -2.24
N THR A 147 10.08 -11.57 -3.16
CA THR A 147 11.49 -11.13 -3.10
C THR A 147 11.59 -9.62 -3.33
N ASN A 148 12.73 -9.02 -2.98
CA ASN A 148 12.97 -7.60 -3.26
C ASN A 148 12.84 -7.25 -4.75
N GLN A 149 13.30 -8.14 -5.62
CA GLN A 149 13.20 -7.94 -7.07
C GLN A 149 11.75 -8.00 -7.54
N GLU A 150 10.99 -9.02 -7.14
CA GLU A 150 9.57 -9.14 -7.52
C GLU A 150 8.72 -7.97 -7.02
N ALA A 151 8.99 -7.50 -5.79
CA ALA A 151 8.31 -6.34 -5.24
C ALA A 151 8.61 -5.06 -6.03
N TYR A 152 9.88 -4.87 -6.43
CA TYR A 152 10.29 -3.75 -7.26
C TYR A 152 9.75 -3.83 -8.68
N ASP A 153 9.75 -5.01 -9.30
CA ASP A 153 9.21 -5.23 -10.64
C ASP A 153 7.70 -4.93 -10.66
N TYR A 154 6.98 -5.38 -9.63
CA TYR A 154 5.56 -5.09 -9.49
C TYR A 154 5.29 -3.60 -9.25
N PHE A 155 6.07 -2.97 -8.36
CA PHE A 155 6.02 -1.51 -8.14
C PHE A 155 6.23 -0.73 -9.44
N SER A 156 7.25 -1.12 -10.22
CA SER A 156 7.58 -0.48 -11.50
C SER A 156 6.43 -0.62 -12.49
N ALA A 157 5.90 -1.84 -12.65
CA ALA A 157 4.74 -2.11 -13.51
C ALA A 157 3.49 -1.32 -13.08
N TYR A 158 3.27 -1.20 -11.76
CA TYR A 158 2.16 -0.44 -11.20
C TYR A 158 2.27 1.05 -11.54
N LEU A 159 3.42 1.69 -11.29
CA LEU A 159 3.61 3.12 -11.62
C LEU A 159 3.56 3.38 -13.13
N ILE A 160 4.09 2.47 -13.95
CA ILE A 160 3.96 2.56 -15.42
C ILE A 160 2.48 2.52 -15.82
N ALA A 161 1.68 1.61 -15.26
CA ALA A 161 0.27 1.51 -15.55
C ALA A 161 -0.51 2.75 -15.09
N LEU A 162 -0.20 3.26 -13.89
CA LEU A 162 -0.82 4.48 -13.35
C LEU A 162 -0.49 5.69 -14.22
N ALA A 163 0.78 5.92 -14.53
CA ALA A 163 1.23 7.03 -15.38
C ALA A 163 0.63 6.96 -16.80
N ARG A 164 0.46 5.76 -17.36
CA ARG A 164 -0.23 5.57 -18.65
C ARG A 164 -1.72 5.91 -18.56
N CYS A 165 -2.38 5.54 -17.46
CA CYS A 165 -3.78 5.88 -17.24
C CYS A 165 -3.97 7.40 -17.14
N GLU A 166 -3.15 8.08 -16.33
CA GLU A 166 -3.15 9.55 -16.24
C GLU A 166 -2.90 10.20 -17.61
N ALA A 167 -1.90 9.72 -18.35
CA ALA A 167 -1.59 10.24 -19.68
C ALA A 167 -2.72 10.05 -20.69
N SER A 168 -3.51 8.98 -20.56
CA SER A 168 -4.66 8.72 -21.44
C SER A 168 -5.84 9.66 -21.17
N CYS A 169 -5.94 10.21 -19.96
CA CYS A 169 -6.98 11.16 -19.57
C CYS A 169 -6.54 12.62 -19.71
N ARG A 170 -5.25 12.88 -19.97
CA ARG A 170 -4.66 14.22 -19.91
C ARG A 170 -5.39 15.24 -20.79
N ASP A 171 -5.75 14.85 -21.99
CA ASP A 171 -6.33 15.75 -22.99
C ASP A 171 -7.82 16.03 -22.70
N ASP A 172 -8.43 15.29 -21.76
CA ASP A 172 -9.78 15.51 -21.24
C ASP A 172 -9.80 16.46 -20.03
N LEU A 173 -8.63 16.81 -19.47
CA LEU A 173 -8.51 17.69 -18.31
C LEU A 173 -8.51 19.17 -18.73
N TRP A 174 -8.94 20.04 -17.80
CA TRP A 174 -9.01 21.48 -18.04
C TRP A 174 -7.65 22.10 -18.44
N SER A 175 -6.57 21.65 -17.79
CA SER A 175 -5.21 22.08 -18.08
C SER A 175 -4.30 20.87 -18.36
N PRO A 176 -4.15 20.46 -19.63
CA PRO A 176 -3.22 19.40 -20.02
C PRO A 176 -1.76 19.69 -19.63
N ALA A 177 -1.39 20.97 -19.58
CA ALA A 177 -0.07 21.42 -19.14
C ALA A 177 0.13 21.19 -17.63
N ALA A 178 -0.84 21.56 -16.79
CA ALA A 178 -0.78 21.29 -15.35
C ALA A 178 -0.79 19.79 -15.06
N ALA A 179 -1.65 19.04 -15.76
CA ALA A 179 -1.72 17.59 -15.68
C ALA A 179 -0.40 16.93 -16.03
N ARG A 180 0.30 17.44 -17.06
CA ARG A 180 1.65 16.97 -17.41
C ARG A 180 2.60 17.15 -16.23
N VAL A 181 2.66 18.30 -15.58
CA VAL A 181 3.63 18.55 -14.50
C VAL A 181 3.31 17.73 -13.23
N LEU A 182 2.02 17.56 -12.92
CA LEU A 182 1.56 16.90 -11.70
C LEU A 182 1.54 15.36 -11.77
N ARG A 183 1.70 14.79 -12.96
CA ARG A 183 1.61 13.35 -13.19
C ARG A 183 2.58 12.51 -12.34
N CYS A 184 2.19 11.26 -12.14
CA CYS A 184 3.06 10.17 -11.76
C CYS A 184 4.08 9.86 -12.87
N LEU A 185 5.31 9.55 -12.48
CA LEU A 185 6.40 9.13 -13.33
C LEU A 185 6.76 7.67 -13.05
N PRO A 186 7.05 6.87 -14.10
CA PRO A 186 7.60 5.55 -13.92
C PRO A 186 9.05 5.65 -13.37
N PRO A 187 9.59 4.58 -12.77
CA PRO A 187 10.91 4.62 -12.12
C PRO A 187 12.03 5.14 -13.01
N GLU A 188 12.02 4.88 -14.32
CA GLU A 188 13.08 5.30 -15.24
C GLU A 188 13.10 6.82 -15.49
N LYS A 189 12.05 7.53 -15.08
CA LYS A 189 11.91 8.99 -15.19
C LYS A 189 11.90 9.68 -13.83
N ALA A 190 11.93 8.92 -12.74
CA ALA A 190 11.90 9.48 -11.39
C ALA A 190 13.17 10.29 -11.12
N PHE A 191 13.07 11.24 -10.19
CA PHE A 191 14.28 11.88 -9.66
C PHE A 191 14.91 10.93 -8.65
N HIS A 192 16.07 10.36 -8.95
CA HIS A 192 16.82 9.54 -8.01
C HIS A 192 17.75 10.42 -7.18
N PHE A 193 17.67 10.33 -5.86
CA PHE A 193 18.57 11.07 -4.98
C PHE A 193 19.90 10.32 -4.81
N HIS A 194 21.00 11.04 -5.00
CA HIS A 194 22.37 10.54 -4.91
C HIS A 194 23.22 11.43 -3.99
N SER A 195 24.18 10.81 -3.31
CA SER A 195 25.31 11.50 -2.69
C SER A 195 26.57 11.06 -3.45
N GLY A 196 27.08 11.92 -4.33
CA GLY A 196 28.12 11.53 -5.27
C GLY A 196 27.63 10.46 -6.25
N HIS A 197 28.35 9.33 -6.32
CA HIS A 197 27.96 8.19 -7.16
C HIS A 197 27.01 7.20 -6.46
N ARG A 198 26.63 7.44 -5.20
CA ARG A 198 25.85 6.51 -4.40
C ARG A 198 24.38 6.91 -4.36
N PHE A 199 23.51 6.03 -4.83
CA PHE A 199 22.07 6.14 -4.62
C PHE A 199 21.72 6.02 -3.14
N ILE A 200 20.92 6.94 -2.60
CA ILE A 200 20.60 6.96 -1.15
C ILE A 200 19.35 6.17 -0.78
N GLY A 201 18.64 5.59 -1.76
CA GLY A 201 17.43 4.79 -1.51
C GLY A 201 16.10 5.54 -1.67
N TYR A 202 16.13 6.84 -2.03
CA TYR A 202 14.93 7.65 -2.23
C TYR A 202 14.78 8.08 -3.69
N SER A 203 13.56 8.08 -4.22
CA SER A 203 13.27 8.57 -5.55
C SER A 203 11.92 9.28 -5.59
N ALA A 204 11.83 10.39 -6.31
CA ALA A 204 10.58 11.12 -6.49
C ALA A 204 9.93 10.79 -7.84
N HIS A 205 8.72 10.26 -7.78
CA HIS A 205 7.90 9.86 -8.92
C HIS A 205 6.82 10.91 -9.24
N SER A 206 6.78 12.04 -8.54
CA SER A 206 5.94 13.19 -8.88
C SER A 206 6.54 14.46 -8.28
N LEU A 207 6.05 15.63 -8.72
CA LEU A 207 6.43 16.92 -8.13
C LEU A 207 6.08 16.98 -6.63
N LYS A 208 4.93 16.40 -6.24
CA LYS A 208 4.50 16.35 -4.85
C LYS A 208 5.42 15.48 -4.01
N GLU A 209 5.78 14.30 -4.49
CA GLU A 209 6.75 13.42 -3.81
C GLU A 209 8.12 14.09 -3.71
N PHE A 210 8.56 14.77 -4.77
CA PHE A 210 9.80 15.56 -4.76
C PHE A 210 9.79 16.59 -3.64
N SER A 211 8.73 17.39 -3.51
CA SER A 211 8.59 18.38 -2.43
C SER A 211 8.61 17.75 -1.03
N ARG A 212 8.01 16.57 -0.86
CA ARG A 212 7.99 15.84 0.42
C ARG A 212 9.38 15.32 0.77
N LEU A 213 10.07 14.71 -0.17
CA LEU A 213 11.39 14.12 0.06
C LEU A 213 12.45 15.20 0.36
N LEU A 214 12.36 16.38 -0.26
CA LEU A 214 13.25 17.50 0.03
C LEU A 214 13.26 17.92 1.52
N GLU A 215 12.17 17.69 2.26
CA GLU A 215 12.13 17.98 3.71
C GLU A 215 12.95 16.99 4.57
N PHE A 216 13.29 15.82 4.03
CA PHE A 216 13.93 14.74 4.79
C PHE A 216 15.33 14.36 4.27
N ILE A 217 15.71 14.79 3.07
CA ILE A 217 17.04 14.47 2.54
C ILE A 217 18.14 15.19 3.34
N PRO A 218 19.34 14.56 3.48
CA PRO A 218 20.50 15.24 4.02
C PRO A 218 20.89 16.48 3.20
N GLU A 219 21.39 17.51 3.86
CA GLU A 219 21.85 18.75 3.21
C GLU A 219 22.94 18.48 2.17
N GLU A 220 23.84 17.52 2.42
CA GLU A 220 24.87 17.10 1.46
C GLU A 220 24.29 16.59 0.12
N VAL A 221 23.17 15.87 0.15
CA VAL A 221 22.48 15.35 -1.04
C VAL A 221 21.85 16.50 -1.81
N PHE A 222 21.25 17.45 -1.10
CA PHE A 222 20.69 18.65 -1.70
C PHE A 222 21.77 19.48 -2.39
N SER A 223 22.85 19.83 -1.68
CA SER A 223 23.95 20.64 -2.23
C SER A 223 24.60 19.96 -3.44
N PHE A 224 24.73 18.63 -3.43
CA PHE A 224 25.27 17.86 -4.55
C PHE A 224 24.45 18.03 -5.83
N HIS A 225 23.13 17.86 -5.74
CA HIS A 225 22.23 17.98 -6.90
C HIS A 225 21.98 19.43 -7.31
N GLN A 226 21.84 20.33 -6.33
CA GLN A 226 21.68 21.76 -6.58
C GLN A 226 22.91 22.32 -7.32
N GLY A 227 24.12 21.97 -6.87
CA GLY A 227 25.38 22.43 -7.49
C GLY A 227 25.59 21.93 -8.92
N GLN A 228 24.97 20.82 -9.31
CA GLN A 228 25.03 20.27 -10.68
C GLN A 228 23.85 20.69 -11.56
N GLY A 229 22.88 21.43 -11.00
CA GLY A 229 21.64 21.78 -11.70
C GLY A 229 20.75 20.58 -12.03
N ASP A 230 20.86 19.48 -11.27
CA ASP A 230 20.09 18.26 -11.55
C ASP A 230 18.60 18.48 -11.31
N PHE A 231 18.24 19.21 -10.25
CA PHE A 231 16.84 19.52 -9.95
C PHE A 231 16.20 20.35 -11.06
N SER A 232 16.85 21.45 -11.48
CA SER A 232 16.34 22.31 -12.56
C SER A 232 16.22 21.55 -13.87
N ARG A 233 17.24 20.73 -14.22
CA ARG A 233 17.22 19.91 -15.44
C ARG A 233 16.07 18.89 -15.42
N TRP A 234 15.87 18.19 -14.31
CA TRP A 234 14.79 17.22 -14.18
C TRP A 234 13.41 17.89 -14.27
N ILE A 235 13.22 19.03 -13.60
CA ILE A 235 11.95 19.78 -13.65
C ILE A 235 11.66 20.28 -15.07
N ASP A 236 12.66 20.81 -15.77
CA ASP A 236 12.47 21.31 -17.14
C ASP A 236 12.26 20.17 -18.15
N GLU A 237 13.17 19.21 -18.20
CA GLU A 237 13.19 18.18 -19.25
C GLU A 237 12.17 17.06 -19.00
N VAL A 238 11.97 16.67 -17.73
CA VAL A 238 11.08 15.56 -17.38
C VAL A 238 9.68 16.05 -17.04
N LEU A 239 9.53 17.01 -16.13
CA LEU A 239 8.20 17.52 -15.77
C LEU A 239 7.66 18.44 -16.87
N GLY A 240 8.50 19.29 -17.44
CA GLY A 240 8.11 20.28 -18.45
C GLY A 240 7.70 21.62 -17.85
N ASP A 241 8.23 22.00 -16.69
CA ASP A 241 7.92 23.28 -16.02
C ASP A 241 9.16 24.18 -15.96
N SER A 242 9.41 24.92 -17.04
CA SER A 242 10.56 25.83 -17.13
C SER A 242 10.52 26.96 -16.10
N THR A 243 9.32 27.38 -15.66
CA THR A 243 9.16 28.43 -14.63
C THR A 243 9.66 27.93 -13.28
N LEU A 244 9.26 26.72 -12.88
CA LEU A 244 9.77 26.11 -11.65
C LEU A 244 11.26 25.77 -11.77
N ALA A 245 11.71 25.29 -12.94
CA ALA A 245 13.10 24.97 -13.19
C ALA A 245 14.03 26.18 -13.04
N GLU A 246 13.61 27.36 -13.49
CA GLU A 246 14.38 28.60 -13.28
C GLU A 246 14.40 28.99 -11.80
N ARG A 247 13.23 29.01 -11.16
CA ARG A 247 13.10 29.43 -9.74
C ARG A 247 13.91 28.55 -8.80
N ILE A 248 13.93 27.23 -9.01
CA ILE A 248 14.60 26.31 -8.09
C ILE A 248 16.13 26.47 -8.09
N THR A 249 16.74 27.02 -9.16
CA THR A 249 18.19 27.29 -9.20
C THR A 249 18.64 28.28 -8.12
N HIS A 250 17.73 29.12 -7.64
CA HIS A 250 17.99 30.16 -6.65
C HIS A 250 17.78 29.69 -5.21
N CYS A 251 17.27 28.48 -4.99
CA CYS A 251 17.09 27.92 -3.65
C CYS A 251 18.45 27.54 -3.04
N ALA A 252 18.70 28.01 -1.82
CA ALA A 252 19.92 27.71 -1.08
C ALA A 252 19.74 26.52 -0.12
N THR A 253 18.51 26.23 0.29
CA THR A 253 18.21 25.18 1.27
C THR A 253 17.20 24.15 0.75
N PRO A 254 17.21 22.91 1.28
CA PRO A 254 16.19 21.91 0.96
C PRO A 254 14.77 22.39 1.27
N HIS A 255 14.61 23.13 2.37
CA HIS A 255 13.31 23.65 2.79
C HIS A 255 12.73 24.68 1.81
N GLU A 256 13.55 25.62 1.33
CA GLU A 256 13.14 26.59 0.31
C GLU A 256 12.70 25.89 -0.99
N ALA A 257 13.47 24.90 -1.45
CA ALA A 257 13.12 24.13 -2.64
C ALA A 257 11.85 23.30 -2.44
N ALA A 258 11.65 22.73 -1.24
CA ALA A 258 10.45 21.98 -0.88
C ALA A 258 9.20 22.85 -0.93
N GLU A 259 9.24 24.02 -0.29
CA GLU A 259 8.13 24.98 -0.28
C GLU A 259 7.84 25.51 -1.68
N LEU A 260 8.87 25.85 -2.46
CA LEU A 260 8.71 26.28 -3.85
C LEU A 260 8.01 25.23 -4.71
N ALA A 261 8.45 23.97 -4.65
CA ALA A 261 7.85 22.86 -5.40
C ALA A 261 6.39 22.60 -4.93
N ARG A 262 6.14 22.73 -3.63
CA ARG A 262 4.82 22.55 -3.01
C ARG A 262 3.84 23.65 -3.40
N GLU A 263 4.27 24.91 -3.38
CA GLU A 263 3.50 26.06 -3.84
C GLU A 263 3.12 25.89 -5.31
N ARG A 264 4.11 25.56 -6.15
CA ARG A 264 3.86 25.31 -7.57
C ARG A 264 2.88 24.16 -7.78
N GLY A 265 3.01 23.07 -7.02
CA GLY A 265 2.05 21.97 -7.05
C GLY A 265 0.62 22.40 -6.71
N ARG A 266 0.44 23.29 -5.71
CA ARG A 266 -0.89 23.81 -5.34
C ARG A 266 -1.48 24.72 -6.42
N GLU A 267 -0.67 25.59 -7.01
CA GLU A 267 -1.07 26.44 -8.15
C GLU A 267 -1.61 25.58 -9.29
N LEU A 268 -0.83 24.59 -9.72
CA LEU A 268 -1.21 23.70 -10.84
C LEU A 268 -2.45 22.85 -10.51
N CYS A 269 -2.61 22.43 -9.25
CA CYS A 269 -3.82 21.71 -8.82
C CYS A 269 -5.08 22.58 -8.85
N HIS A 270 -4.95 23.90 -8.66
CA HIS A 270 -6.06 24.83 -8.83
C HIS A 270 -6.47 24.92 -10.31
N ASP A 271 -5.51 24.90 -11.22
CA ASP A 271 -5.74 24.95 -12.68
C ASP A 271 -6.33 23.66 -13.27
N LEU A 272 -6.39 22.56 -12.50
CA LEU A 272 -7.02 21.30 -12.90
C LEU A 272 -8.55 21.27 -12.66
N LYS A 273 -9.11 22.26 -11.95
CA LYS A 273 -10.54 22.36 -11.64
C LYS A 273 -11.25 23.33 -12.57
#